data_AF-A0A2W1GCX9-F1
#
_entry.id   AF-A0A2W1GCX9-F1
#
_cell.length_a   1.000
_cell.length_b   1.000
_cell.length_c   1.000
_cell.angle_alpha   90.00
_cell.angle_beta   90.00
_cell.angle_gamma   90.00
#
_symmetry.space_group_name_H-M   'P 1'
#
loop_
_entity.id
_entity.type
_entity.pdbx_description
1 polymer ?
#
loop_
_entity_poly.entity_id
_entity_poly.type
_entity_poly.pdbx_seq_one_letter_code
_entity_poly.pdbx_strand_id
1 'polypeptide(L)'
;MNPHISVNEYPPTSTQDDGHPNYNSDDMSTSSSTSSVSEQDMKTDPTLQRPRLGSRKSSGTIIIPRDSPNVEMKEEEEEYDDGDARTMSPRRSSEEIEKMGQDARQALIEQAKALQASLMEIVDRVEVVKTEHEKLEGGNKFLQSYIGELMQTSKLTSAGAGKASKVKGKGRSIK
;
A
#
# COMPACT_ATOMS: atom_id res chain seq x y z
N MET A 1 11.57 -40.40 33.89
CA MET A 1 11.62 -40.22 32.42
C MET A 1 10.62 -39.14 32.08
N ASN A 2 11.11 -37.91 31.92
CA ASN A 2 10.31 -36.72 31.65
C ASN A 2 10.38 -36.43 30.14
N PRO A 3 9.26 -36.20 29.44
CA PRO A 3 9.31 -35.68 28.08
C PRO A 3 9.56 -34.17 28.12
N HIS A 4 10.61 -33.74 27.40
CA HIS A 4 10.94 -32.35 27.15
C HIS A 4 9.81 -31.66 26.38
N ILE A 5 9.29 -30.57 26.95
CA ILE A 5 8.39 -29.64 26.27
C ILE A 5 9.28 -28.74 25.40
N SER A 6 9.16 -28.86 24.08
CA SER A 6 9.80 -27.95 23.13
C SER A 6 8.98 -26.66 23.07
N VAL A 7 9.42 -25.64 23.80
CA VAL A 7 8.90 -24.28 23.69
C VAL A 7 9.42 -23.70 22.37
N ASN A 8 8.53 -23.44 21.42
CA ASN A 8 8.87 -22.67 20.22
C ASN A 8 9.09 -21.22 20.62
N GLU A 9 10.34 -20.79 20.48
CA GLU A 9 10.83 -19.44 20.69
C GLU A 9 10.29 -18.53 19.58
N TYR A 10 9.65 -17.42 19.96
CA TYR A 10 9.27 -16.35 19.04
C TYR A 10 10.55 -15.67 18.52
N PRO A 11 10.65 -15.30 17.23
CA PRO A 11 11.78 -14.51 16.78
C PRO A 11 11.69 -13.09 17.37
N PRO A 12 12.82 -12.50 17.83
CA PRO A 12 12.82 -11.13 18.32
C PRO A 12 12.55 -10.14 17.16
N THR A 13 11.75 -9.12 17.47
CA THR A 13 11.52 -7.96 16.61
C THR A 13 12.86 -7.31 16.28
N SER A 14 13.25 -7.36 15.00
CA SER A 14 14.40 -6.61 14.50
C SER A 14 14.04 -5.13 14.47
N THR A 15 14.46 -4.39 15.49
CA THR A 15 14.61 -2.94 15.42
C THR A 15 15.82 -2.65 14.53
N GLN A 16 15.58 -2.39 13.24
CA GLN A 16 16.52 -1.72 12.36
C GLN A 16 16.00 -0.31 12.10
N ASP A 17 16.45 0.60 12.97
CA ASP A 17 16.82 1.94 12.54
C ASP A 17 18.04 1.77 11.63
N ASP A 18 17.93 2.15 10.35
CA ASP A 18 19.02 2.66 9.52
C ASP A 18 18.54 2.86 8.07
N GLY A 19 18.50 4.13 7.66
CA GLY A 19 18.72 4.49 6.25
C GLY A 19 17.52 4.42 5.31
N HIS A 20 16.46 5.19 5.58
CA HIS A 20 15.61 5.63 4.47
C HIS A 20 16.47 6.47 3.51
N PRO A 21 16.58 6.12 2.21
CA PRO A 21 17.25 6.97 1.26
C PRO A 21 16.44 8.26 1.19
N ASN A 22 17.08 9.31 1.65
CA ASN A 22 16.76 10.69 1.38
C ASN A 22 16.28 10.79 -0.08
N TYR A 23 14.98 10.98 -0.29
CA TYR A 23 14.48 11.50 -1.55
C TYR A 23 15.03 12.92 -1.64
N ASN A 24 16.29 13.03 -2.06
CA ASN A 24 16.79 14.18 -2.78
C ASN A 24 15.87 14.29 -3.99
N SER A 25 14.77 15.04 -3.82
CA SER A 25 14.16 15.73 -4.92
C SER A 25 15.28 16.61 -5.45
N ASP A 26 15.93 16.13 -6.52
CA ASP A 26 16.96 16.87 -7.19
C ASP A 26 16.42 18.28 -7.41
N ASP A 27 17.08 19.17 -6.68
CA ASP A 27 17.07 20.59 -6.82
C ASP A 27 17.28 20.86 -8.30
N MET A 28 16.18 21.02 -9.03
CA MET A 28 16.22 21.63 -10.35
C MET A 28 16.45 23.12 -10.11
N SER A 29 17.68 23.42 -9.66
CA SER A 29 18.35 24.67 -9.86
C SER A 29 18.24 24.98 -11.35
N THR A 30 17.19 25.73 -11.70
CA THR A 30 17.17 26.48 -12.94
C THR A 30 18.28 27.51 -12.79
N SER A 31 19.50 27.13 -13.13
CA SER A 31 20.63 28.04 -13.28
C SER A 31 20.26 29.02 -14.38
N SER A 32 19.60 30.10 -13.98
CA SER A 32 19.39 31.29 -14.78
C SER A 32 20.78 31.79 -15.18
N SER A 33 21.16 31.51 -16.42
CA SER A 33 22.38 32.08 -16.98
C SER A 33 22.11 33.56 -17.21
N THR A 34 22.42 34.37 -16.19
CA THR A 34 22.52 35.81 -16.31
C THR A 34 23.70 36.11 -17.22
N SER A 35 23.41 36.71 -18.37
CA SER A 35 24.42 37.23 -19.29
C SER A 35 25.17 38.37 -18.59
N SER A 36 26.34 38.08 -18.04
CA SER A 36 27.25 39.10 -17.51
C SER A 36 28.20 39.53 -18.61
N VAL A 37 28.04 40.77 -19.06
CA VAL A 37 29.00 41.45 -19.94
C VAL A 37 30.25 41.81 -19.13
N SER A 38 31.43 41.44 -19.63
CA SER A 38 32.71 42.01 -19.16
C SER A 38 33.71 41.97 -20.31
N GLU A 39 34.14 43.17 -20.72
CA GLU A 39 35.28 43.37 -21.62
C GLU A 39 36.57 43.06 -20.85
N GLN A 40 37.37 42.08 -21.32
CA GLN A 40 38.83 42.14 -21.18
C GLN A 40 39.55 41.07 -22.03
N ASP A 41 40.23 41.57 -23.07
CA ASP A 41 41.58 41.23 -23.56
C ASP A 41 42.13 39.78 -23.47
N MET A 42 42.41 39.23 -24.66
CA MET A 42 43.59 38.40 -25.05
C MET A 42 43.64 36.88 -24.76
N LYS A 43 43.54 36.11 -25.87
CA LYS A 43 44.44 35.02 -26.37
C LYS A 43 43.62 33.88 -26.99
N THR A 44 43.81 33.69 -28.29
CA THR A 44 43.07 32.77 -29.17
C THR A 44 43.59 31.33 -29.06
N ASP A 45 42.77 30.43 -28.52
CA ASP A 45 42.89 28.97 -28.64
C ASP A 45 42.01 28.53 -29.85
N PRO A 46 42.46 27.68 -30.80
CA PRO A 46 41.63 27.27 -31.93
C PRO A 46 40.68 26.13 -31.52
N THR A 47 39.91 26.35 -30.45
CA THR A 47 38.77 25.50 -30.12
C THR A 47 37.71 25.69 -31.20
N LEU A 48 37.21 24.60 -31.80
CA LEU A 48 36.15 24.59 -32.81
C LEU A 48 34.98 25.49 -32.38
N GLN A 49 34.97 26.72 -32.89
CA GLN A 49 33.96 27.70 -32.54
C GLN A 49 32.65 27.27 -33.22
N ARG A 50 31.66 26.92 -32.39
CA ARG A 50 30.30 26.66 -32.84
C ARG A 50 29.86 27.85 -33.71
N PRO A 51 29.41 27.62 -34.95
CA PRO A 51 28.95 28.69 -35.83
C PRO A 51 27.96 29.58 -35.08
N ARG A 52 28.17 30.89 -35.13
CA ARG A 52 27.27 31.83 -34.47
C ARG A 52 25.88 31.65 -35.08
N LEU A 53 24.95 31.10 -34.30
CA LEU A 53 23.54 31.08 -34.69
C LEU A 53 23.14 32.54 -34.85
N GLY A 54 22.91 32.96 -36.10
CA GLY A 54 22.40 34.28 -36.40
C GLY A 54 21.13 34.54 -35.60
N SER A 55 20.85 35.82 -35.33
CA SER A 55 19.63 36.27 -34.65
C SER A 55 18.41 35.72 -35.39
N ARG A 56 17.89 34.57 -34.94
CA ARG A 56 16.62 34.04 -35.38
C ARG A 56 15.57 34.73 -34.53
N LYS A 57 14.62 35.39 -35.20
CA LYS A 57 13.38 35.90 -34.58
C LYS A 57 12.81 34.78 -33.71
N SER A 58 12.39 35.06 -32.48
CA SER A 58 11.82 34.03 -31.60
C SER A 58 10.64 33.36 -32.32
N SER A 59 10.83 32.13 -32.81
CA SER A 59 9.72 31.32 -33.26
C SER A 59 8.82 31.13 -32.05
N GLY A 60 7.53 31.47 -32.19
CA GLY A 60 6.58 31.40 -31.09
C GLY A 60 6.60 30.05 -30.37
N THR A 61 6.10 30.06 -29.14
CA THR A 61 6.00 28.90 -28.28
C THR A 61 5.38 27.70 -29.00
N ILE A 62 6.07 26.55 -28.96
CA ILE A 62 5.63 25.24 -29.49
C ILE A 62 4.54 24.62 -28.59
N ILE A 63 4.23 25.24 -27.45
CA ILE A 63 3.25 24.72 -26.47
C ILE A 63 1.84 24.89 -27.04
N ILE A 64 1.27 23.78 -27.50
CA ILE A 64 -0.13 23.67 -27.88
C ILE A 64 -0.94 23.38 -26.60
N PRO A 65 -2.03 24.12 -26.32
CA PRO A 65 -2.94 23.80 -25.22
C PRO A 65 -3.48 22.38 -25.31
N ARG A 66 -3.62 21.70 -24.16
CA ARG A 66 -4.04 20.29 -24.09
C ARG A 66 -5.37 19.98 -24.77
N ASP A 67 -6.27 20.96 -24.82
CA ASP A 67 -7.61 20.79 -25.39
C ASP A 67 -7.67 21.08 -26.90
N SER A 68 -6.52 21.21 -27.56
CA SER A 68 -6.49 21.46 -29.00
C SER A 68 -7.00 20.24 -29.77
N PRO A 69 -7.97 20.41 -30.69
CA PRO A 69 -8.65 19.30 -31.35
C PRO A 69 -7.79 18.50 -32.34
N ASN A 70 -6.59 18.98 -32.71
CA ASN A 70 -5.78 18.45 -33.80
C ASN A 70 -4.29 18.36 -33.43
N VAL A 71 -3.97 17.75 -32.28
CA VAL A 71 -2.56 17.53 -31.89
C VAL A 71 -1.92 16.38 -32.67
N GLU A 72 -2.71 15.38 -33.04
CA GLU A 72 -2.26 14.20 -33.77
C GLU A 72 -2.60 14.38 -35.26
N MET A 73 -1.64 14.11 -36.17
CA MET A 73 -1.94 14.04 -37.60
C MET A 73 -2.87 12.84 -37.82
N LYS A 74 -3.91 13.02 -38.64
CA LYS A 74 -4.81 11.91 -38.97
C LYS A 74 -3.99 10.83 -39.68
N GLU A 75 -4.28 9.56 -39.43
CA GLU A 75 -3.57 8.42 -40.06
C GLU A 75 -3.52 8.52 -41.59
N GLU A 76 -4.52 9.15 -42.19
CA GLU A 76 -4.65 9.38 -43.63
C GLU A 76 -3.77 10.52 -44.18
N GLU A 77 -3.28 11.40 -43.29
CA GLU A 77 -2.46 12.58 -43.59
C GLU A 77 -0.96 12.35 -43.27
N GLU A 78 -0.62 11.19 -42.68
CA GLU A 78 0.76 10.77 -42.48
C GLU A 78 1.38 10.24 -43.78
N GLU A 79 1.75 11.14 -44.69
CA GLU A 79 2.57 10.79 -45.85
C GLU A 79 4.05 10.76 -45.44
N TYR A 80 4.63 9.55 -45.39
CA TYR A 80 6.04 9.35 -45.10
C TYR A 80 6.84 9.49 -46.41
N ASP A 81 7.74 10.47 -46.46
CA ASP A 81 8.69 10.64 -47.57
C ASP A 81 9.76 9.53 -47.54
N ASP A 82 10.35 9.22 -48.70
CA ASP A 82 11.42 8.23 -48.85
C ASP A 82 12.70 8.60 -48.05
N GLY A 83 12.81 9.87 -47.64
CA GLY A 83 13.86 10.39 -46.75
C GLY A 83 13.42 10.59 -45.29
N ASP A 84 12.21 10.18 -44.89
CA ASP A 84 11.72 10.42 -43.53
C ASP A 84 12.51 9.58 -42.51
N ALA A 85 13.25 10.27 -41.64
CA ALA A 85 14.03 9.62 -40.58
C ALA A 85 13.19 8.71 -39.65
N ARG A 86 11.87 8.93 -39.58
CA ARG A 86 10.93 8.09 -38.83
C ARG A 86 10.81 6.68 -39.40
N THR A 87 11.01 6.49 -40.71
CA THR A 87 11.02 5.17 -41.38
C THR A 87 12.39 4.48 -41.29
N MET A 88 13.45 5.25 -41.07
CA MET A 88 14.85 4.78 -40.99
C MET A 88 15.26 4.24 -39.62
N SER A 89 14.43 4.40 -38.59
CA SER A 89 14.67 3.81 -37.27
C SER A 89 14.15 2.36 -37.24
N PRO A 90 14.91 1.36 -36.75
CA PRO A 90 14.40 0.01 -36.58
C PRO A 90 13.15 0.01 -35.68
N ARG A 91 11.98 -0.18 -36.28
CA ARG A 91 10.71 -0.33 -35.57
C ARG A 91 10.49 -1.83 -35.30
N ARG A 92 9.89 -2.16 -34.14
CA ARG A 92 9.33 -3.50 -33.92
C ARG A 92 8.33 -3.80 -35.03
N SER A 93 8.27 -5.05 -35.49
CA SER A 93 7.26 -5.42 -36.48
C SER A 93 5.86 -5.23 -35.88
N SER A 94 4.88 -4.91 -36.72
CA SER A 94 3.47 -4.77 -36.29
C SER A 94 2.96 -6.04 -35.58
N GLU A 95 3.40 -7.22 -36.03
CA GLU A 95 3.13 -8.51 -35.41
C GLU A 95 3.71 -8.62 -33.98
N GLU A 96 4.93 -8.13 -33.74
CA GLU A 96 5.54 -8.13 -32.42
C GLU A 96 4.78 -7.21 -31.44
N ILE A 97 4.33 -6.05 -31.92
CA ILE A 97 3.55 -5.09 -31.13
C ILE A 97 2.19 -5.68 -30.75
N GLU A 98 1.50 -6.33 -31.70
CA GLU A 98 0.22 -6.99 -31.43
C GLU A 98 0.37 -8.11 -30.39
N LYS A 99 1.40 -8.94 -30.54
CA LYS A 99 1.72 -10.01 -29.58
C LYS A 99 1.99 -9.45 -28.18
N MET A 100 2.78 -8.38 -28.07
CA MET A 100 3.03 -7.72 -26.79
C MET A 100 1.75 -7.19 -26.14
N GLY A 101 0.82 -6.65 -26.95
CA GLY A 101 -0.49 -6.23 -26.47
C GLY A 101 -1.37 -7.38 -26.00
N GLN A 102 -1.33 -8.53 -26.67
CA GLN A 102 -2.03 -9.75 -26.25
C GLN A 102 -1.44 -10.30 -24.95
N ASP A 103 -0.12 -10.39 -24.84
CA ASP A 103 0.58 -10.88 -23.64
C ASP A 103 0.27 -9.99 -22.42
N ALA A 104 0.27 -8.67 -22.60
CA ALA A 104 -0.10 -7.73 -21.54
C ALA A 104 -1.56 -7.91 -21.07
N ARG A 105 -2.51 -8.10 -21.99
CA ARG A 105 -3.91 -8.38 -21.65
C ARG A 105 -4.04 -9.71 -20.91
N GLN A 106 -3.32 -10.73 -21.36
CA GLN A 106 -3.35 -12.05 -20.73
C GLN A 106 -2.79 -11.99 -19.30
N ALA A 107 -1.67 -11.29 -19.10
CA ALA A 107 -1.07 -11.10 -17.77
C ALA A 107 -2.03 -10.38 -16.81
N LEU A 108 -2.74 -9.34 -17.27
CA LEU A 108 -3.75 -8.65 -16.47
C LEU A 108 -4.91 -9.57 -16.08
N ILE A 109 -5.39 -10.40 -17.01
CA ILE A 109 -6.45 -11.37 -16.74
C ILE A 109 -5.99 -12.41 -15.71
N GLU A 110 -4.76 -12.88 -15.81
CA GLU A 110 -4.19 -13.86 -14.86
C GLU A 110 -4.06 -13.26 -13.46
N GLN A 111 -3.56 -12.03 -13.33
CA GLN A 111 -3.49 -11.32 -12.06
C GLN A 111 -4.89 -11.13 -11.45
N ALA A 112 -5.88 -10.74 -12.25
CA ALA A 112 -7.26 -10.59 -11.79
C ALA A 112 -7.83 -11.91 -11.26
N LYS A 113 -7.56 -13.04 -11.92
CA LYS A 113 -7.98 -14.38 -11.47
C LYS A 113 -7.30 -14.78 -10.16
N ALA A 114 -5.98 -14.55 -10.05
CA ALA A 114 -5.24 -14.83 -8.82
C ALA A 114 -5.79 -14.02 -7.63
N LEU A 115 -6.08 -12.74 -7.85
CA LEU A 115 -6.71 -11.88 -6.85
C LEU A 115 -8.09 -12.41 -6.44
N GLN A 116 -8.94 -12.78 -7.40
CA GLN A 116 -10.27 -13.33 -7.12
C GLN A 116 -10.20 -14.62 -6.29
N ALA A 117 -9.27 -15.53 -6.62
CA ALA A 117 -9.05 -16.75 -5.85
C ALA A 117 -8.59 -16.45 -4.41
N SER A 118 -7.67 -15.50 -4.25
CA SER A 118 -7.20 -15.06 -2.93
C SER A 118 -8.34 -14.44 -2.09
N LEU A 119 -9.22 -13.66 -2.71
CA LEU A 119 -10.38 -13.08 -2.02
C LEU A 119 -11.38 -14.15 -1.58
N MET A 120 -11.67 -15.15 -2.42
CA MET A 120 -12.54 -16.28 -2.01
C MET A 120 -11.95 -17.03 -0.82
N GLU A 121 -10.64 -17.31 -0.83
CA GLU A 121 -9.98 -17.99 0.29
C GLU A 121 -10.07 -17.17 1.60
N ILE A 122 -9.94 -15.84 1.51
CA ILE A 122 -10.10 -14.97 2.69
C ILE A 122 -11.54 -15.02 3.21
N VAL A 123 -12.54 -15.00 2.32
CA VAL A 123 -13.95 -15.10 2.72
C VAL A 123 -14.21 -16.40 3.46
N ASP A 124 -13.74 -17.54 2.94
CA ASP A 124 -13.89 -18.85 3.59
C ASP A 124 -13.27 -18.86 4.99
N ARG A 125 -12.06 -18.29 5.13
CA ARG A 125 -11.39 -18.17 6.45
C ARG A 125 -12.19 -17.29 7.42
N VAL A 126 -12.76 -16.20 6.94
CA VAL A 126 -13.61 -15.30 7.77
C VAL A 126 -14.87 -16.03 8.22
N GLU A 127 -15.50 -16.83 7.37
CA GLU A 127 -16.67 -17.62 7.74
C GLU A 127 -16.35 -18.63 8.84
N VAL A 128 -15.22 -19.35 8.74
CA VAL A 128 -14.76 -20.26 9.81
C VAL A 128 -14.61 -19.50 11.13
N VAL A 129 -13.86 -18.40 11.14
CA VAL A 129 -13.66 -17.58 12.35
C VAL A 129 -14.98 -17.08 12.92
N LYS A 130 -15.93 -16.69 12.06
CA LYS A 130 -17.26 -16.24 12.50
C LYS A 130 -18.02 -17.35 13.21
N THR A 131 -18.04 -18.57 12.66
CA THR A 131 -18.73 -19.71 13.29
C THR A 131 -18.11 -20.10 14.63
N GLU A 132 -16.77 -20.06 14.73
CA GLU A 132 -16.06 -20.31 15.98
C GLU A 132 -16.36 -19.21 17.02
N HIS A 133 -16.40 -17.95 16.58
CA HIS A 133 -16.76 -16.83 17.43
C HIS A 133 -18.18 -16.98 17.98
N GLU A 134 -19.18 -17.31 17.15
CA GLU A 134 -20.56 -17.54 17.59
C GLU A 134 -20.63 -18.67 18.64
N LYS A 135 -19.86 -19.74 18.47
CA LYS A 135 -19.77 -20.83 19.44
C LYS A 135 -19.14 -20.38 20.77
N LEU A 136 -18.04 -19.64 20.71
CA LEU A 136 -17.37 -19.11 21.91
C LEU A 136 -18.26 -18.10 22.64
N GLU A 137 -18.95 -17.23 21.90
CA GLU A 137 -19.89 -16.26 22.46
C GLU A 137 -21.08 -16.97 23.12
N GLY A 138 -21.65 -17.99 22.48
CA GLY A 138 -22.70 -18.83 23.05
C GLY A 138 -22.26 -19.55 24.32
N GLY A 139 -21.05 -20.13 24.32
CA GLY A 139 -20.44 -20.76 25.49
C GLY A 139 -20.20 -19.76 26.63
N ASN A 140 -19.72 -18.56 26.32
CA ASN A 140 -19.48 -17.51 27.31
C ASN A 140 -20.80 -17.02 27.94
N LYS A 141 -21.85 -16.82 27.14
CA LYS A 141 -23.20 -16.53 27.63
C LYS A 141 -23.71 -17.61 28.58
N PHE A 142 -23.56 -18.88 28.20
CA PHE A 142 -23.94 -20.01 29.06
C PHE A 142 -23.19 -20.00 30.40
N LEU A 143 -21.87 -19.81 30.38
CA LEU A 143 -21.06 -19.73 31.60
C LEU A 143 -21.48 -18.56 32.49
N GLN A 144 -21.73 -17.39 31.92
CA GLN A 144 -22.20 -16.21 32.65
C GLN A 144 -23.55 -16.47 33.33
N SER A 145 -24.51 -17.05 32.61
CA SER A 145 -25.81 -17.44 33.18
C SER A 145 -25.65 -18.44 34.32
N TYR A 146 -24.84 -19.49 34.12
CA TYR A 146 -24.59 -20.50 35.15
C TYR A 146 -23.96 -19.92 36.41
N ILE A 147 -22.95 -19.06 36.26
CA ILE A 147 -22.32 -18.34 37.38
C ILE A 147 -23.35 -17.45 38.08
N GLY A 148 -24.17 -16.72 37.32
CA GLY A 148 -25.25 -15.88 37.85
C GLY A 148 -26.24 -16.67 38.71
N GLU A 149 -26.73 -17.79 38.21
CA GLU A 149 -27.63 -18.70 38.93
C GLU A 149 -26.97 -19.30 40.18
N LEU A 150 -25.72 -19.75 40.07
CA LEU A 150 -24.97 -20.31 41.19
C LEU A 150 -24.74 -19.27 42.29
N MET A 151 -24.42 -18.04 41.93
CA MET A 151 -24.28 -16.94 42.88
C MET A 151 -25.62 -16.57 43.52
N GLN A 152 -26.71 -16.55 42.76
CA GLN A 152 -28.05 -16.26 43.28
C GLN A 152 -28.50 -17.33 44.28
N THR A 153 -28.37 -18.60 43.92
CA THR A 153 -28.68 -19.73 44.81
C THR A 153 -27.79 -19.71 46.05
N SER A 154 -26.49 -19.43 45.92
CA SER A 154 -25.55 -19.31 47.06
C SER A 154 -25.93 -18.18 48.03
N LYS A 155 -26.45 -17.05 47.53
CA LYS A 155 -26.96 -15.95 48.38
C LYS A 155 -28.23 -16.35 49.13
N LEU A 156 -29.14 -17.07 48.46
CA LEU A 156 -30.41 -17.51 49.06
C LEU A 156 -30.18 -18.58 50.15
N THR A 157 -29.29 -19.56 49.90
CA THR A 157 -29.01 -20.65 50.84
C THR A 157 -28.19 -20.19 52.05
N SER A 158 -27.23 -19.28 51.86
CA SER A 158 -26.45 -18.70 52.98
C SER A 158 -27.27 -17.75 53.85
N ALA A 159 -28.19 -16.96 53.28
CA ALA A 159 -29.09 -16.10 54.04
C ALA A 159 -30.14 -16.89 54.86
N GLY A 160 -30.48 -18.11 54.44
CA GLY A 160 -31.38 -19.02 55.17
C GLY A 160 -30.74 -19.66 56.40
N ALA A 161 -29.44 -19.95 56.37
CA ALA A 161 -28.71 -20.57 57.49
C ALA A 161 -28.46 -19.61 58.67
N GLY A 162 -28.41 -18.29 58.42
CA GLY A 162 -28.14 -17.28 59.45
C GLY A 162 -29.29 -16.98 60.42
N LYS A 163 -30.54 -17.33 60.09
CA LYS A 163 -31.72 -17.05 60.95
C LYS A 163 -32.03 -18.15 61.96
N ALA A 164 -31.50 -19.37 61.80
CA ALA A 164 -31.72 -20.48 62.73
C ALA A 164 -30.78 -20.46 63.96
N SER A 165 -29.68 -19.69 63.93
CA SER A 165 -28.69 -19.67 65.02
C SER A 165 -28.95 -18.64 66.13
N LYS A 166 -30.03 -17.83 66.08
CA LYS A 166 -30.29 -16.76 67.07
C LYS A 166 -31.30 -17.13 68.17
N VAL A 167 -31.56 -18.43 68.39
CA VAL A 167 -32.43 -18.93 69.48
C VAL A 167 -31.72 -20.00 70.32
N LYS A 168 -30.52 -19.71 70.83
CA LYS A 168 -29.97 -20.46 71.98
C LYS A 168 -28.84 -19.70 72.66
N GLY A 169 -29.15 -18.91 73.70
CA GLY A 169 -28.10 -18.17 74.40
C GLY A 169 -28.54 -17.37 75.63
N LYS A 170 -28.84 -18.10 76.71
CA LYS A 170 -28.46 -17.80 78.11
C LYS A 170 -28.70 -16.37 78.64
N GLY A 171 -29.75 -16.20 79.45
CA GLY A 171 -29.89 -15.07 80.37
C GLY A 171 -30.79 -15.43 81.54
N ARG A 172 -30.24 -16.09 82.56
CA ARG A 172 -30.91 -16.30 83.85
C ARG A 172 -30.17 -15.45 84.88
N SER A 173 -30.61 -14.21 85.06
CA SER A 173 -30.17 -13.33 86.14
C SER A 173 -30.87 -13.76 87.42
N ILE A 174 -30.09 -14.30 88.35
CA ILE A 174 -30.53 -14.66 89.70
C ILE A 174 -30.36 -13.39 90.55
N LYS A 175 -31.41 -12.98 91.26
CA LYS A 175 -31.39 -11.92 92.27
C LYS A 175 -31.73 -12.55 93.61
#